data_AF-A0A9D6KME1-F1
#
_entry.id   AF-A0A9D6KME1-F1
#
_cell.length_a   1.000
_cell.length_b   1.000
_cell.length_c   1.000
_cell.angle_alpha   90.00
_cell.angle_beta   90.00
_cell.angle_gamma   90.00
#
_symmetry.space_group_name_H-M   'P 1'
#
loop_
_entity.id
_entity.type
_entity.pdbx_description
1 polymer ?
#
loop_
_entity_poly.entity_id
_entity_poly.type
_entity_poly.pdbx_seq_one_letter_code
_entity_poly.pdbx_strand_id
1 'polypeptide(L)' 'MVVLQEDRGTWPKEHFALTVEEVDIEAAATALRQRGVVVNGPVYHEWIPAKSVYFSDPDGHDLELCAPMKKA' A
#
# COMPACT_ATOMS: atom_id res chain seq x y z
N MET A 1 -35.62 2.97 -8.86
CA MET A 1 -35.11 3.26 -7.52
C MET A 1 -34.35 2.02 -7.08
N VAL A 2 -33.02 2.05 -7.15
CA VAL A 2 -32.18 0.95 -6.65
C VAL A 2 -31.91 1.28 -5.18
N VAL A 3 -32.41 0.44 -4.28
CA VAL A 3 -32.05 0.48 -2.87
C VAL A 3 -30.88 -0.48 -2.72
N LEU A 4 -29.66 0.04 -2.64
CA LEU A 4 -28.53 -0.76 -2.19
C LEU A 4 -28.73 -0.96 -0.70
N GLN A 5 -29.23 -2.14 -0.33
CA GLN A 5 -29.27 -2.54 1.07
C GLN A 5 -27.82 -2.74 1.50
N GLU A 6 -27.25 -1.77 2.22
CA GLU A 6 -25.94 -1.91 2.88
C GLU A 6 -26.08 -3.02 3.92
N ASP A 7 -25.65 -4.23 3.56
CA ASP A 7 -25.33 -5.23 4.57
C ASP A 7 -24.05 -4.75 5.26
N ARG A 8 -24.22 -4.06 6.40
CA ARG A 8 -23.13 -3.57 7.26
C ARG A 8 -22.53 -4.72 8.05
N GLY A 9 -22.16 -5.79 7.36
CA GLY A 9 -21.36 -6.86 7.93
C GLY A 9 -20.08 -6.30 8.54
N THR A 10 -19.48 -7.06 9.45
CA THR A 10 -18.15 -6.71 9.98
C THR A 10 -17.11 -7.01 8.92
N TRP A 11 -16.54 -5.96 8.32
CA TRP A 11 -15.41 -6.06 7.39
C TRP A 11 -14.12 -5.85 8.18
N PRO A 12 -13.33 -6.91 8.47
CA PRO A 12 -12.07 -6.74 9.18
C PRO A 12 -11.10 -5.93 8.33
N LYS A 13 -10.23 -5.16 8.99
CA LYS A 13 -9.13 -4.50 8.32
C LYS A 13 -8.08 -5.56 7.93
N GLU A 14 -7.84 -5.70 6.64
CA GLU A 14 -6.79 -6.55 6.10
C GLU A 14 -5.50 -5.75 5.83
N HIS A 15 -4.37 -6.45 5.79
CA HIS A 15 -3.08 -5.94 5.32
C HIS A 15 -2.58 -6.81 4.18
N PHE A 16 -2.23 -6.20 3.05
CA PHE A 16 -1.61 -6.93 1.95
C PHE A 16 -0.56 -6.09 1.21
N ALA A 17 0.50 -6.77 0.80
CA ALA A 17 1.64 -6.19 0.11
C ALA A 17 1.67 -6.61 -1.35
N LEU A 18 1.96 -5.66 -2.24
CA LEU A 18 2.17 -5.87 -3.66
C LEU A 18 3.65 -5.65 -3.96
N THR A 19 4.25 -6.62 -4.65
CA THR A 19 5.66 -6.52 -5.06
C THR A 19 5.83 -5.49 -6.16
N VAL A 20 6.82 -4.62 -6.01
CA VAL A 20 7.29 -3.69 -7.04
C VAL A 20 8.80 -3.78 -7.19
N GLU A 21 9.34 -3.31 -8.32
CA GLU A 21 10.78 -3.21 -8.49
C GLU A 21 11.35 -2.08 -7.60
N GLU A 22 12.58 -2.26 -7.11
CA GLU A 22 13.26 -1.26 -6.26
C GLU A 22 13.36 0.12 -6.92
N VAL A 23 13.60 0.14 -8.24
CA VAL A 23 13.70 1.39 -9.01
C VAL A 23 12.38 2.17 -9.07
N ASP A 24 11.24 1.48 -8.92
CA ASP A 24 9.93 2.06 -9.14
C ASP A 24 9.27 2.61 -7.87
N ILE A 25 9.79 2.27 -6.68
CA ILE A 25 9.09 2.55 -5.42
C ILE A 25 8.89 4.05 -5.15
N GLU A 26 9.87 4.89 -5.48
CA GLU A 26 9.78 6.35 -5.32
C GLU A 26 8.79 6.97 -6.32
N ALA A 27 8.79 6.45 -7.55
CA ALA A 27 7.87 6.87 -8.60
C ALA A 27 6.43 6.49 -8.23
N ALA A 28 6.22 5.28 -7.71
CA ALA A 28 4.92 4.81 -7.23
C ALA A 28 4.40 5.66 -6.06
N ALA A 29 5.26 5.95 -5.07
CA ALA A 29 4.91 6.82 -3.95
C ALA A 29 4.51 8.23 -4.42
N THR A 30 5.24 8.78 -5.39
CA THR A 30 4.93 10.08 -6.00
C THR A 30 3.59 10.05 -6.74
N ALA A 31 3.34 9.01 -7.53
CA ALA A 31 2.11 8.83 -8.27
C ALA A 31 0.87 8.73 -7.36
N LEU A 32 0.99 8.06 -6.22
CA LEU A 32 -0.04 7.97 -5.20
C LEU A 32 -0.33 9.34 -4.56
N ARG A 33 0.71 10.07 -4.14
CA ARG A 33 0.57 11.41 -3.55
C ARG A 33 -0.09 12.40 -4.51
N GLN A 34 0.26 12.37 -5.79
CA GLN A 34 -0.36 13.20 -6.84
C GLN A 34 -1.85 12.92 -7.02
N ARG A 35 -2.31 11.71 -6.66
CA ARG A 35 -3.72 11.31 -6.72
C ARG A 35 -4.46 11.57 -5.40
N GLY A 36 -3.83 12.25 -4.45
CA GLY A 36 -4.41 12.57 -3.15
C GLY A 36 -4.36 11.43 -2.14
N VAL A 37 -3.63 10.35 -2.41
CA VAL A 37 -3.43 9.26 -1.45
C VAL A 37 -2.36 9.68 -0.44
N VAL A 38 -2.67 9.55 0.85
CA VAL A 38 -1.69 9.76 1.92
C VAL A 38 -0.74 8.55 1.95
N VAL A 39 0.55 8.80 1.74
CA VAL A 39 1.58 7.76 1.66
C VAL A 39 2.62 7.95 2.75
N ASN A 40 2.83 6.90 3.54
CA ASN A 40 3.88 6.79 4.54
C ASN A 40 5.09 6.07 3.95
N GLY A 41 6.29 6.61 4.20
CA GLY A 41 7.54 6.06 3.67
C GLY A 41 8.08 6.80 2.44
N PRO A 42 9.10 6.24 1.78
CA PRO A 42 9.58 4.86 1.91
C PRO A 42 10.24 4.53 3.26
N VAL A 43 10.02 3.31 3.74
CA VAL A 43 10.64 2.71 4.93
C VAL A 43 11.60 1.63 4.47
N TYR A 44 12.83 1.64 4.99
CA TYR A 44 13.79 0.55 4.76
C TYR A 44 13.70 -0.46 5.91
N HIS A 45 13.54 -1.74 5.57
CA HIS A 45 13.55 -2.82 6.54
C HIS A 45 14.95 -3.44 6.60
N GLU A 46 15.61 -3.39 7.76
CA GLU A 46 16.94 -3.99 7.90
C GLU A 46 16.90 -5.52 8.03
N TRP A 47 15.82 -6.05 8.60
CA TRP A 47 15.64 -7.47 8.90
C TRP A 47 15.22 -8.31 7.67
N ILE A 48 14.54 -7.69 6.70
CA ILE A 48 14.33 -8.21 5.35
C ILE A 48 14.82 -7.11 4.41
N PRO A 49 15.83 -7.35 3.54
CA PRO A 49 16.35 -6.34 2.63
C PRO A 49 15.23 -5.93 1.66
N ALA A 50 14.47 -4.91 2.03
CA ALA A 50 13.31 -4.43 1.29
C ALA A 50 13.03 -2.98 1.66
N LYS A 51 12.48 -2.25 0.69
CA LYS A 51 11.95 -0.92 0.88
C LYS A 51 10.43 -0.98 0.70
N SER A 52 9.68 -0.31 1.56
CA SER A 52 8.22 -0.35 1.52
C SER A 52 7.58 1.02 1.63
N VAL A 53 6.44 1.22 0.96
CA VAL A 53 5.56 2.38 1.15
C VAL A 53 4.18 1.91 1.55
N TYR A 54 3.54 2.64 2.44
CA TYR A 54 2.26 2.25 3.06
C TYR A 54 1.18 3.30 2.80
N PHE A 55 -0.03 2.85 2.54
CA PHE A 55 -1.20 3.70 2.34
C PHE A 55 -2.48 2.91 2.64
N SER A 56 -3.61 3.60 2.74
CA SER A 56 -4.92 2.95 2.89
C SER A 56 -5.72 3.02 1.58
N ASP A 57 -6.48 1.96 1.30
CA ASP A 57 -7.46 1.99 0.23
C ASP A 57 -8.78 2.66 0.69
N PRO A 58 -9.76 2.86 -0.21
CA PRO A 58 -11.04 3.48 0.14
C PRO A 58 -11.86 2.71 1.20
N ASP A 59 -11.63 1.41 1.33
CA ASP A 59 -12.31 0.53 2.29
C ASP A 59 -11.60 0.51 3.66
N GLY A 60 -10.44 1.16 3.76
CA GLY A 60 -9.66 1.32 4.99
C GLY A 60 -8.69 0.17 5.25
N HIS A 61 -8.41 -0.68 4.26
CA HIS A 61 -7.38 -1.71 4.32
C HIS A 61 -5.99 -1.09 4.27
N ASP A 62 -5.02 -1.75 4.89
CA ASP A 62 -3.61 -1.34 4.86
C ASP A 62 -2.94 -1.97 3.63
N LEU A 63 -2.46 -1.12 2.73
CA LEU A 63 -1.75 -1.55 1.53
C LEU A 63 -0.28 -1.19 1.64
N GLU A 64 0.56 -2.09 1.13
CA GLU A 64 2.00 -1.93 1.05
C GLU A 64 2.46 -2.13 -0.40
N LEU A 65 3.29 -1.23 -0.92
CA LEU A 65 4.15 -1.57 -2.05
C LEU A 65 5.53 -1.92 -1.49
N CYS A 66 5.93 -3.17 -1.68
CA CYS A 66 7.18 -3.71 -1.16
C CYS A 66 8.14 -3.97 -2.31
N ALA A 67 9.35 -3.42 -2.22
CA ALA A 67 10.44 -3.65 -3.13
C ALA A 67 11.53 -4.48 -2.44
N PRO A 68 11.56 -5.81 -2.65
CA PRO A 68 12.67 -6.64 -2.20
C PRO A 68 13.96 -6.19 -2.88
N MET A 69 15.00 -5.99 -2.07
CA MET A 69 16.32 -5.59 -2.53
C MET A 69 17.19 -6.83 -2.67
N LYS A 70 17.93 -6.93 -3.78
CA LYS A 70 18.94 -7.99 -3.92
C LYS A 70 20.08 -7.71 -2.95
N LYS A 71 20.48 -8.73 -2.19
CA LYS A 71 21.77 -8.67 -1.49
C LYS A 71 22.87 -8.57 -2.56
N ALA A 72 23.69 -7.53 -2.47
CA ALA A 72 24.90 -7.37 -3.26
C ALA A 72 25.90 -8.50 -2.99
#